data_AF-A0A0F6U455-F1
#
_entry.id   AF-A0A0F6U455-F1
#
_cell.length_a   1.000
_cell.length_b   1.000
_cell.length_c   1.000
_cell.angle_alpha   90.00
_cell.angle_beta   90.00
_cell.angle_gamma   90.00
#
_symmetry.space_group_name_H-M   'P 1'
#
loop_
_entity.id
_entity.type
_entity.pdbx_description
1 polymer ?
#
loop_
_entity_poly.entity_id
_entity_poly.type
_entity_poly.pdbx_seq_one_letter_code
_entity_poly.pdbx_strand_id
1 'polypeptide(L)'
;MKNRLYLHLMANREKGFALPLALLIGVIIMGTGITVMMRVQGDQSKVIAQKSRADALSSAEAGVARVRDLLNSIRVMATVPSNCDSGDCWEWAEVPTGNPSSIFQRDLKKLAIATACGNPNRNNEIAYKILAPTGQRAVNPGLRDLASGEWFDLGNNRYYRVVGYNFTPSSDPNILGWGVLTLEGLSRKSAATDLTNIDINRDSGDNAASRNRVVVTIPIFPSRPLAFTRTTVPTLWIREGATEDLSQTSQITVSNPNYSGGAKFQGDVVMSDTTTTTGFVEATGTLQPNLECHINQNNIQQPTPAPNTPYKAQFVGVPFPNLPPIPTGLPSGQQNLALNDSLSVAQRTFPRQGDTPTTRTINGQSVQVYEYIVNNINLSGNDKITITPGQRVVFYVKGNIDGEIEHNCGNVTGCKPGNLQIYADNGLGAAAPQICLRVGQNRRLEAFIFAPDYSLGKTGNGDFVGAAWGKNWGKISTCAPNSGAVAVIQGVEWTDLIENLKPNPLNTLPQLDKIANWFEEPIPSPSPSP
;
A
#
# COMPACT_ATOMS: atom_id res chain seq x y z
N MET A 1 35.15 -108.59 26.19
CA MET A 1 36.00 -107.42 26.51
C MET A 1 35.40 -106.19 25.85
N LYS A 2 35.23 -105.11 26.61
CA LYS A 2 34.74 -103.79 26.17
C LYS A 2 35.64 -103.22 25.06
N ASN A 3 35.06 -102.55 24.06
CA ASN A 3 35.25 -101.10 23.89
C ASN A 3 34.51 -100.47 22.68
N ARG A 4 33.92 -99.29 22.94
CA ARG A 4 33.58 -98.17 22.02
C ARG A 4 32.39 -98.40 21.08
N LEU A 5 31.15 -98.02 21.41
CA LEU A 5 30.58 -96.69 21.73
C LEU A 5 30.64 -95.69 20.55
N TYR A 6 29.47 -95.53 19.92
CA TYR A 6 28.93 -94.33 19.27
C TYR A 6 29.80 -93.61 18.21
N LEU A 7 29.61 -93.96 16.93
CA LEU A 7 29.19 -93.01 15.87
C LEU A 7 28.96 -93.69 14.50
N HIS A 8 28.59 -94.98 14.48
CA HIS A 8 27.86 -95.53 13.35
C HIS A 8 26.42 -95.00 13.47
N LEU A 9 26.01 -94.02 12.65
CA LEU A 9 24.71 -94.04 11.94
C LEU A 9 24.27 -92.77 11.16
N MET A 10 25.10 -91.75 10.91
CA MET A 10 24.62 -90.54 10.20
C MET A 10 25.48 -90.07 9.02
N ALA A 11 25.95 -90.98 8.15
CA ALA A 11 26.79 -90.57 7.03
C ALA A 11 26.33 -90.99 5.63
N ASN A 12 25.30 -91.82 5.42
CA ASN A 12 25.01 -92.31 4.06
C ASN A 12 23.55 -92.72 3.79
N ARG A 13 22.57 -91.83 4.06
CA ARG A 13 21.20 -92.11 3.62
C ARG A 13 20.37 -90.95 3.09
N GLU A 14 20.97 -89.89 2.53
CA GLU A 14 20.19 -88.87 1.81
C GLU A 14 20.95 -88.32 0.59
N LYS A 15 20.89 -89.03 -0.55
CA LYS A 15 21.33 -88.50 -1.85
C LYS A 15 20.29 -88.63 -2.98
N GLY A 16 19.04 -89.04 -2.67
CA GLY A 16 17.97 -89.19 -3.67
C GLY A 16 16.84 -88.17 -3.61
N PHE A 17 16.66 -87.46 -2.49
CA PHE A 17 15.48 -86.60 -2.26
C PHE A 17 15.79 -85.09 -2.25
N ALA A 18 17.07 -84.71 -2.26
CA ALA A 18 17.48 -83.31 -2.20
C ALA A 18 17.20 -82.54 -3.50
N LEU A 19 17.27 -83.20 -4.66
CA LEU A 19 17.18 -82.54 -5.97
C LEU A 19 15.73 -82.15 -6.35
N PRO A 20 14.70 -82.99 -6.15
CA PRO A 20 13.30 -82.60 -6.33
C PRO A 20 12.83 -81.58 -5.29
N LEU A 21 13.30 -81.70 -4.04
CA LEU A 21 12.96 -80.77 -2.96
C LEU A 21 13.58 -79.37 -3.21
N ALA A 22 14.83 -79.31 -3.66
CA ALA A 22 15.49 -78.05 -4.03
C ALA A 22 14.82 -77.37 -5.23
N LEU A 23 14.34 -78.14 -6.21
CA LEU A 23 13.56 -77.60 -7.34
C LEU A 23 12.18 -77.08 -6.90
N LEU A 24 11.47 -77.80 -6.03
CA LEU A 24 10.18 -77.35 -5.48
C LEU A 24 10.31 -76.10 -4.61
N ILE A 25 11.31 -76.05 -3.74
CA ILE A 25 11.61 -74.86 -2.92
C ILE A 25 12.05 -73.70 -3.82
N GLY A 26 12.85 -73.96 -4.86
CA GLY A 26 13.24 -72.97 -5.86
C GLY A 26 12.05 -72.35 -6.60
N VAL A 27 11.08 -73.17 -7.04
CA VAL A 27 9.86 -72.69 -7.73
C VAL A 27 8.94 -71.90 -6.80
N ILE A 28 8.81 -72.31 -5.53
CA ILE A 28 7.99 -71.58 -4.53
C ILE A 28 8.64 -70.23 -4.17
N ILE A 29 9.97 -70.18 -4.03
CA ILE A 29 10.70 -68.93 -3.79
C ILE A 29 10.66 -68.02 -5.03
N MET A 30 10.72 -68.58 -6.24
CA MET A 30 10.61 -67.81 -7.47
C MET A 30 9.19 -67.25 -7.69
N GLY A 31 8.14 -68.02 -7.38
CA GLY A 31 6.75 -67.55 -7.44
C GLY A 31 6.40 -66.47 -6.41
N THR A 32 6.91 -66.60 -5.19
CA THR A 32 6.79 -65.54 -4.16
C THR A 32 7.65 -64.32 -4.50
N GLY A 33 8.81 -64.50 -5.12
CA GLY A 33 9.65 -63.42 -5.65
C GLY A 33 8.97 -62.61 -6.74
N ILE A 34 8.31 -63.26 -7.71
CA ILE A 34 7.58 -62.58 -8.81
C ILE A 34 6.39 -61.76 -8.26
N THR A 35 5.64 -62.31 -7.30
CA THR A 35 4.49 -61.61 -6.70
C THR A 35 4.90 -60.44 -5.81
N VAL A 36 5.99 -60.57 -5.03
CA VAL A 36 6.59 -59.45 -4.30
C VAL A 36 7.13 -58.40 -5.26
N MET A 37 7.76 -58.80 -6.38
CA MET A 37 8.29 -57.87 -7.39
C MET A 37 7.18 -57.13 -8.13
N MET A 38 6.06 -57.80 -8.46
CA MET A 38 4.86 -57.16 -9.03
C MET A 38 4.22 -56.16 -8.06
N ARG A 39 4.17 -56.50 -6.76
CA ARG A 39 3.68 -55.58 -5.72
C ARG A 39 4.62 -54.38 -5.53
N VAL A 40 5.93 -54.61 -5.53
CA VAL A 40 6.95 -53.54 -5.43
C VAL A 40 6.90 -52.61 -6.65
N GLN A 41 6.70 -53.14 -7.86
CA GLN A 41 6.49 -52.32 -9.06
C GLN A 41 5.19 -51.49 -8.97
N GLY A 42 4.11 -52.10 -8.47
CA GLY A 42 2.86 -51.39 -8.18
C GLY A 42 3.02 -50.28 -7.14
N ASP A 43 3.68 -50.55 -6.02
CA ASP A 43 3.92 -49.58 -4.95
C ASP A 43 4.88 -48.47 -5.38
N GLN A 44 5.93 -48.80 -6.14
CA GLN A 44 6.83 -47.80 -6.75
C GLN A 44 6.06 -46.91 -7.72
N SER A 45 5.19 -47.46 -8.57
CA SER A 45 4.37 -46.68 -9.51
C SER A 45 3.41 -45.74 -8.78
N LYS A 46 2.80 -46.19 -7.68
CA LYS A 46 1.90 -45.38 -6.83
C LYS A 46 2.65 -44.25 -6.13
N VAL A 47 3.83 -44.53 -5.57
CA VAL A 47 4.68 -43.52 -4.92
C VAL A 47 5.18 -42.47 -5.92
N ILE A 48 5.56 -42.89 -7.13
CA ILE A 48 5.94 -41.97 -8.21
C ILE A 48 4.77 -41.07 -8.62
N ALA A 49 3.57 -41.63 -8.78
CA ALA A 49 2.37 -40.87 -9.10
C ALA A 49 1.98 -39.88 -7.98
N GLN A 50 2.07 -40.31 -6.72
CA GLN A 50 1.81 -39.46 -5.55
C GLN A 50 2.82 -38.32 -5.44
N LYS A 51 4.11 -38.62 -5.63
CA LYS A 51 5.18 -37.60 -5.65
C LYS A 51 4.95 -36.59 -6.76
N SER A 52 4.66 -37.05 -7.97
CA SER A 52 4.42 -36.16 -9.11
C SER A 52 3.19 -35.26 -8.89
N ARG A 53 2.12 -35.79 -8.26
CA ARG A 53 0.94 -34.99 -7.87
C ARG A 53 1.26 -33.94 -6.80
N ALA A 54 2.09 -34.29 -5.82
CA ALA A 54 2.55 -33.35 -4.80
C ALA A 54 3.44 -32.25 -5.42
N ASP A 55 4.32 -32.60 -6.35
CA ASP A 55 5.16 -31.65 -7.08
C ASP A 55 4.31 -30.70 -7.96
N ALA A 56 3.28 -31.23 -8.61
CA ALA A 56 2.32 -30.43 -9.39
C ALA A 56 1.49 -29.49 -8.51
N LEU A 57 1.05 -29.95 -7.33
CA LEU A 57 0.37 -29.12 -6.34
C LEU A 57 1.26 -27.97 -5.86
N SER A 58 2.50 -28.28 -5.49
CA SER A 58 3.49 -27.29 -5.08
C SER A 58 3.74 -26.24 -6.18
N SER A 59 3.69 -26.66 -7.45
CA SER A 59 3.82 -25.76 -8.60
C SER A 59 2.62 -24.82 -8.73
N ALA A 60 1.40 -25.33 -8.52
CA ALA A 60 0.18 -24.51 -8.51
C ALA A 60 0.20 -23.48 -7.37
N GLU A 61 0.62 -23.88 -6.16
CA GLU A 61 0.74 -22.99 -4.99
C GLU A 61 1.81 -21.91 -5.20
N ALA A 62 2.96 -22.26 -5.78
CA ALA A 62 3.97 -21.28 -6.15
C ALA A 62 3.43 -20.28 -7.20
N GLY A 63 2.64 -20.75 -8.16
CA GLY A 63 1.91 -19.90 -9.09
C GLY A 63 0.92 -18.96 -8.40
N VAL A 64 0.13 -19.45 -7.43
CA VAL A 64 -0.78 -18.62 -6.62
C VAL A 64 -0.03 -17.48 -5.95
N ALA A 65 1.11 -17.78 -5.32
CA ALA A 65 1.94 -16.77 -4.67
C ALA A 65 2.43 -15.71 -5.66
N ARG A 66 2.97 -16.12 -6.81
CA ARG A 66 3.46 -15.20 -7.86
C ARG A 66 2.35 -14.28 -8.40
N VAL A 67 1.18 -14.85 -8.72
CA VAL A 67 0.05 -14.07 -9.25
C VAL A 67 -0.49 -13.12 -8.19
N ARG A 68 -0.61 -13.55 -6.94
CA ARG A 68 -1.05 -12.69 -5.83
C ARG A 68 -0.08 -11.54 -5.57
N ASP A 69 1.23 -11.79 -5.62
CA ASP A 69 2.26 -10.75 -5.46
C ASP A 69 2.21 -9.75 -6.61
N LEU A 70 2.03 -10.22 -7.85
CA LEU A 70 1.81 -9.36 -9.00
C LEU A 70 0.55 -8.50 -8.79
N LEU A 71 -0.60 -9.12 -8.47
CA LEU A 71 -1.84 -8.39 -8.24
C LEU A 71 -1.73 -7.38 -7.11
N ASN A 72 -1.05 -7.68 -6.00
CA ASN A 72 -0.79 -6.70 -4.95
C ASN A 72 0.00 -5.48 -5.48
N SER A 73 0.87 -5.69 -6.45
CA SER A 73 1.69 -4.65 -7.05
C SER A 73 0.95 -3.78 -8.08
N ILE A 74 -0.09 -4.34 -8.72
CA ILE A 74 -1.00 -3.65 -9.67
C ILE A 74 -2.45 -3.73 -9.18
N ARG A 75 -2.66 -3.50 -7.89
CA ARG A 75 -3.89 -3.80 -7.13
C ARG A 75 -5.22 -3.43 -7.78
N VAL A 76 -5.26 -2.33 -8.55
CA VAL A 76 -6.46 -1.93 -9.30
C VAL A 76 -6.93 -3.06 -10.23
N MET A 77 -6.02 -3.85 -10.80
CA MET A 77 -6.34 -5.00 -11.66
C MET A 77 -7.00 -6.18 -10.94
N ALA A 78 -6.99 -6.22 -9.60
CA ALA A 78 -7.66 -7.28 -8.85
C ALA A 78 -9.19 -7.13 -8.85
N THR A 79 -9.74 -6.00 -9.26
CA THR A 79 -11.20 -5.80 -9.34
C THR A 79 -11.75 -6.07 -10.74
N VAL A 80 -10.96 -6.68 -11.63
CA VAL A 80 -11.37 -7.03 -12.99
C VAL A 80 -11.00 -8.47 -13.33
N PRO A 81 -11.83 -9.17 -14.14
CA PRO A 81 -11.57 -10.56 -14.52
C PRO A 81 -10.35 -10.69 -15.45
N SER A 82 -9.83 -11.92 -15.61
CA SER A 82 -8.71 -12.16 -16.51
C SER A 82 -9.09 -11.99 -17.98
N ASN A 83 -10.25 -12.54 -18.37
CA ASN A 83 -10.70 -12.60 -19.75
C ASN A 83 -12.09 -11.93 -19.85
N CYS A 84 -12.35 -11.25 -20.96
CA CYS A 84 -13.62 -10.59 -21.23
C CYS A 84 -13.87 -10.45 -22.74
N ASP A 85 -15.14 -10.44 -23.15
CA ASP A 85 -15.52 -10.30 -24.57
C ASP A 85 -15.31 -8.86 -25.10
N SER A 86 -15.32 -7.87 -24.20
CA SER A 86 -15.03 -6.46 -24.47
C SER A 86 -14.69 -5.77 -23.12
N GLY A 87 -13.79 -4.78 -23.10
CA GLY A 87 -13.58 -3.88 -21.95
C GLY A 87 -12.30 -4.06 -21.12
N ASP A 88 -12.36 -3.63 -19.86
CA ASP A 88 -11.22 -3.55 -18.94
C ASP A 88 -10.99 -4.92 -18.25
N CYS A 89 -10.18 -5.81 -18.85
CA CYS A 89 -9.75 -7.09 -18.28
C CYS A 89 -8.24 -7.34 -18.46
N TRP A 90 -7.70 -8.38 -17.84
CA TRP A 90 -6.24 -8.61 -17.83
C TRP A 90 -5.65 -8.77 -19.22
N GLU A 91 -6.33 -9.47 -20.13
CA GLU A 91 -5.85 -9.75 -21.50
C GLU A 91 -5.56 -8.47 -22.31
N TRP A 92 -6.33 -7.41 -22.09
CA TRP A 92 -6.20 -6.12 -22.77
C TRP A 92 -5.78 -4.99 -21.84
N ALA A 93 -5.29 -5.32 -20.64
CA ALA A 93 -4.85 -4.33 -19.69
C ALA A 93 -3.68 -3.52 -20.26
N GLU A 94 -3.78 -2.20 -20.17
CA GLU A 94 -2.68 -1.30 -20.49
C GLU A 94 -2.76 -0.06 -19.61
N VAL A 95 -1.61 0.58 -19.37
CA VAL A 95 -1.61 1.87 -18.67
C VAL A 95 -2.16 2.92 -19.64
N PRO A 96 -3.30 3.58 -19.32
CA PRO A 96 -3.96 4.45 -20.28
C PRO A 96 -3.12 5.67 -20.64
N THR A 97 -3.08 5.99 -21.94
CA THR A 97 -2.52 7.25 -22.44
C THR A 97 -3.62 8.31 -22.53
N GLY A 98 -3.26 9.60 -22.48
CA GLY A 98 -4.24 10.70 -22.58
C GLY A 98 -5.25 10.73 -21.42
N ASN A 99 -6.49 11.12 -21.70
CA ASN A 99 -7.57 11.22 -20.70
C ASN A 99 -8.53 10.01 -20.81
N PRO A 100 -8.40 8.99 -19.95
CA PRO A 100 -9.27 7.83 -20.01
C PRO A 100 -10.70 8.17 -19.61
N SER A 101 -11.66 7.54 -20.29
CA SER A 101 -13.10 7.72 -20.06
C SER A 101 -13.63 6.84 -18.92
N SER A 102 -13.07 5.65 -18.70
CA SER A 102 -13.51 4.74 -17.65
C SER A 102 -12.96 5.13 -16.27
N ILE A 103 -13.73 4.88 -15.20
CA ILE A 103 -13.26 5.10 -13.82
C ILE A 103 -12.04 4.22 -13.52
N PHE A 104 -12.09 2.96 -13.94
CA PHE A 104 -11.01 1.99 -13.75
C PHE A 104 -9.70 2.45 -14.39
N GLN A 105 -9.73 2.88 -15.66
CA GLN A 105 -8.56 3.37 -16.37
C GLN A 105 -7.98 4.63 -15.70
N ARG A 106 -8.84 5.52 -15.18
CA ARG A 106 -8.38 6.65 -14.37
C ARG A 106 -7.65 6.19 -13.12
N ASP A 107 -8.15 5.18 -12.42
CA ASP A 107 -7.52 4.67 -11.20
C ASP A 107 -6.21 3.91 -11.48
N LEU A 108 -6.14 3.16 -12.59
CA LEU A 108 -4.90 2.53 -13.03
C LEU A 108 -3.83 3.57 -13.42
N LYS A 109 -4.22 4.64 -14.13
CA LYS A 109 -3.33 5.75 -14.45
C LYS A 109 -2.83 6.45 -13.18
N LYS A 110 -3.70 6.70 -12.20
CA LYS A 110 -3.30 7.25 -10.89
C LYS A 110 -2.30 6.34 -10.17
N LEU A 111 -2.50 5.02 -10.21
CA LEU A 111 -1.56 4.06 -9.63
C LEU A 111 -0.18 4.14 -10.29
N ALA A 112 -0.12 4.24 -11.62
CA ALA A 112 1.13 4.40 -12.36
C ALA A 112 1.87 5.68 -11.97
N ILE A 113 1.18 6.82 -11.94
CA ILE A 113 1.74 8.11 -11.51
C ILE A 113 2.25 8.03 -10.07
N ALA A 114 1.42 7.52 -9.14
CA ALA A 114 1.79 7.40 -7.74
C ALA A 114 3.01 6.46 -7.52
N THR A 115 3.17 5.44 -8.35
CA THR A 115 4.31 4.51 -8.29
C THR A 115 5.61 5.17 -8.74
N ALA A 116 5.53 6.00 -9.79
CA ALA A 116 6.65 6.74 -10.36
C ALA A 116 7.07 7.97 -9.55
N CYS A 117 6.21 8.43 -8.63
CA CYS A 117 6.33 9.71 -7.96
C CYS A 117 7.69 9.89 -7.24
N GLY A 118 8.42 10.95 -7.62
CA GLY A 118 9.75 11.27 -7.07
C GLY A 118 10.88 10.32 -7.49
N ASN A 119 10.64 9.37 -8.41
CA ASN A 119 11.67 8.50 -8.97
C ASN A 119 11.36 8.16 -10.46
N PRO A 120 11.91 8.92 -11.42
CA PRO A 120 11.66 8.72 -12.85
C PRO A 120 12.01 7.32 -13.38
N ASN A 121 12.94 6.60 -12.73
CA ASN A 121 13.30 5.23 -13.11
C ASN A 121 12.12 4.25 -12.96
N ARG A 122 11.07 4.64 -12.23
CA ARG A 122 9.87 3.83 -11.97
C ARG A 122 8.68 4.20 -12.86
N ASN A 123 8.82 5.14 -13.80
CA ASN A 123 7.75 5.59 -14.71
C ASN A 123 7.02 4.44 -15.41
N ASN A 124 7.77 3.42 -15.82
CA ASN A 124 7.24 2.28 -16.57
C ASN A 124 6.96 1.06 -15.68
N GLU A 125 7.09 1.14 -14.35
CA GLU A 125 7.01 -0.03 -13.48
C GLU A 125 5.66 -0.75 -13.57
N ILE A 126 4.55 0.00 -13.52
CA ILE A 126 3.20 -0.58 -13.65
C ILE A 126 2.98 -1.13 -15.06
N ALA A 127 3.44 -0.43 -16.09
CA ALA A 127 3.37 -0.90 -17.47
C ALA A 127 4.15 -2.22 -17.67
N TYR A 128 5.35 -2.32 -17.09
CA TYR A 128 6.16 -3.54 -17.12
C TYR A 128 5.54 -4.69 -16.32
N LYS A 129 4.82 -4.41 -15.23
CA LYS A 129 4.06 -5.46 -14.51
C LYS A 129 2.86 -5.97 -15.31
N ILE A 130 2.29 -5.14 -16.19
CA ILE A 130 1.19 -5.55 -17.06
C ILE A 130 1.68 -6.32 -18.29
N LEU A 131 2.68 -5.79 -18.99
CA LEU A 131 3.14 -6.33 -20.29
C LEU A 131 4.35 -7.27 -20.19
N ALA A 132 5.14 -7.19 -19.12
CA ALA A 132 6.50 -7.72 -18.98
C ALA A 132 7.48 -7.29 -20.10
N PRO A 133 8.73 -6.92 -19.76
CA PRO A 133 9.77 -6.78 -20.78
C PRO A 133 10.01 -8.12 -21.50
N THR A 134 10.20 -8.10 -22.82
CA THR A 134 10.34 -9.31 -23.66
C THR A 134 11.38 -10.31 -23.13
N GLY A 135 12.51 -9.83 -22.60
CA GLY A 135 13.57 -10.69 -22.04
C GLY A 135 13.30 -11.24 -20.63
N GLN A 136 12.22 -10.80 -19.97
CA GLN A 136 11.86 -11.21 -18.61
C GLN A 136 10.57 -12.03 -18.55
N ARG A 137 9.76 -12.06 -19.62
CA ARG A 137 8.46 -12.75 -19.71
C ARG A 137 8.50 -14.21 -19.24
N ALA A 138 9.55 -14.95 -19.59
CA ALA A 138 9.68 -16.36 -19.21
C ALA A 138 9.87 -16.59 -17.70
N VAL A 139 10.49 -15.63 -17.01
CA VAL A 139 10.83 -15.74 -15.58
C VAL A 139 9.80 -15.00 -14.71
N ASN A 140 9.43 -13.79 -15.16
CA ASN A 140 8.51 -12.87 -14.51
C ASN A 140 7.45 -12.43 -15.53
N PRO A 141 6.44 -13.27 -15.80
CA PRO A 141 5.37 -12.93 -16.72
C PRO A 141 4.55 -11.73 -16.22
N GLY A 142 4.13 -10.90 -17.16
CA GLY A 142 3.22 -9.78 -16.90
C GLY A 142 1.79 -10.26 -16.76
N LEU A 143 0.91 -9.36 -16.34
CA LEU A 143 -0.51 -9.67 -16.17
C LEU A 143 -1.17 -10.19 -17.46
N ARG A 144 -0.83 -9.59 -18.62
CA ARG A 144 -1.35 -10.02 -19.93
C ARG A 144 -0.84 -11.40 -20.32
N ASP A 145 0.41 -11.71 -20.00
CA ASP A 145 0.98 -13.04 -20.26
C ASP A 145 0.22 -14.09 -19.46
N LEU A 146 -0.09 -13.81 -18.19
CA LEU A 146 -0.86 -14.72 -17.36
C LEU A 146 -2.29 -14.94 -17.90
N ALA A 147 -2.90 -13.94 -18.53
CA ALA A 147 -4.22 -14.07 -19.15
C ALA A 147 -4.23 -14.97 -20.40
N SER A 148 -3.08 -15.18 -21.05
CA SER A 148 -2.98 -16.01 -22.26
C SER A 148 -3.23 -17.52 -22.03
N GLY A 149 -3.14 -17.99 -20.79
CA GLY A 149 -3.24 -19.41 -20.45
C GLY A 149 -1.99 -20.26 -20.79
N GLU A 150 -0.88 -19.61 -21.18
CA GLU A 150 0.42 -20.23 -21.40
C GLU A 150 1.05 -20.80 -20.11
N TRP A 151 2.00 -21.73 -20.27
CA TRP A 151 2.77 -22.31 -19.15
C TRP A 151 4.05 -21.54 -18.88
N PHE A 152 4.28 -21.26 -17.60
CA PHE A 152 5.44 -20.52 -17.10
C PHE A 152 6.33 -21.42 -16.24
N ASP A 153 7.64 -21.31 -16.43
CA ASP A 153 8.64 -22.14 -15.75
C ASP A 153 8.93 -21.66 -14.33
N LEU A 154 8.97 -22.60 -13.38
CA LEU A 154 9.38 -22.41 -12.00
C LEU A 154 10.79 -22.95 -11.73
N GLY A 155 11.44 -23.53 -12.73
CA GLY A 155 12.65 -24.31 -12.63
C GLY A 155 12.37 -25.76 -12.21
N ASN A 156 13.38 -26.63 -12.33
CA ASN A 156 13.30 -28.04 -11.94
C ASN A 156 12.13 -28.81 -12.59
N ASN A 157 11.85 -28.52 -13.87
CA ASN A 157 10.78 -29.14 -14.66
C ASN A 157 9.38 -28.97 -14.02
N ARG A 158 9.17 -27.84 -13.33
CA ARG A 158 7.91 -27.45 -12.73
C ARG A 158 7.37 -26.22 -13.42
N TYR A 159 6.08 -26.23 -13.68
CA TYR A 159 5.42 -25.17 -14.45
C TYR A 159 4.10 -24.81 -13.81
N TYR A 160 3.63 -23.59 -14.06
CA TYR A 160 2.29 -23.15 -13.68
C TYR A 160 1.62 -22.39 -14.83
N ARG A 161 0.30 -22.36 -14.83
CA ARG A 161 -0.50 -21.47 -15.67
C ARG A 161 -1.73 -20.98 -14.95
N VAL A 162 -2.18 -19.79 -15.31
CA VAL A 162 -3.49 -19.28 -14.88
C VAL A 162 -4.54 -19.85 -15.82
N VAL A 163 -5.56 -20.50 -15.26
CA VAL A 163 -6.72 -20.97 -16.02
C VAL A 163 -7.74 -19.84 -16.14
N GLY A 164 -7.90 -19.04 -15.08
CA GLY A 164 -8.75 -17.88 -15.10
C GLY A 164 -8.76 -17.14 -13.77
N TYR A 165 -9.21 -15.90 -13.83
CA TYR A 165 -9.51 -15.08 -12.67
C TYR A 165 -10.88 -14.43 -12.84
N ASN A 166 -11.72 -14.55 -11.82
CA ASN A 166 -13.02 -13.89 -11.78
C ASN A 166 -13.10 -12.99 -10.55
N PHE A 167 -13.72 -11.83 -10.71
CA PHE A 167 -14.02 -10.91 -9.62
C PHE A 167 -15.53 -10.82 -9.44
N THR A 168 -16.01 -11.11 -8.23
CA THR A 168 -17.42 -10.94 -7.88
C THR A 168 -17.56 -9.81 -6.87
N PRO A 169 -18.24 -8.69 -7.20
CA PRO A 169 -18.42 -7.59 -6.26
C PRO A 169 -19.28 -8.03 -5.07
N SER A 170 -18.97 -7.48 -3.90
CA SER A 170 -19.75 -7.71 -2.67
C SER A 170 -20.78 -6.60 -2.46
N SER A 171 -21.88 -6.93 -1.78
CA SER A 171 -22.85 -5.93 -1.30
C SER A 171 -22.45 -5.30 0.04
N ASP A 172 -21.48 -5.87 0.76
CA ASP A 172 -20.95 -5.30 2.00
C ASP A 172 -20.03 -4.10 1.68
N PRO A 173 -20.31 -2.89 2.19
CA PRO A 173 -19.48 -1.71 1.92
C PRO A 173 -18.03 -1.82 2.41
N ASN A 174 -17.73 -2.76 3.32
CA ASN A 174 -16.38 -2.98 3.83
C ASN A 174 -15.57 -3.96 2.99
N ILE A 175 -16.18 -4.64 2.01
CA ILE A 175 -15.54 -5.63 1.15
C ILE A 175 -15.83 -5.22 -0.29
N LEU A 176 -14.81 -5.01 -1.12
CA LEU A 176 -15.04 -4.70 -2.53
C LEU A 176 -15.60 -5.90 -3.28
N GLY A 177 -15.08 -7.08 -2.98
CA GLY A 177 -15.53 -8.32 -3.58
C GLY A 177 -14.58 -9.47 -3.34
N TRP A 178 -14.81 -10.53 -4.10
CA TRP A 178 -14.09 -11.80 -4.01
C TRP A 178 -13.39 -12.07 -5.34
N GLY A 179 -12.07 -12.14 -5.30
CA GLY A 179 -11.27 -12.63 -6.41
C GLY A 179 -11.14 -14.15 -6.34
N VAL A 180 -11.61 -14.86 -7.35
CA VAL A 180 -11.46 -16.30 -7.50
C VAL A 180 -10.38 -16.56 -8.55
N LEU A 181 -9.26 -17.10 -8.11
CA LEU A 181 -8.11 -17.39 -8.95
C LEU A 181 -7.95 -18.90 -9.12
N THR A 182 -7.97 -19.36 -10.36
CA THR A 182 -7.79 -20.76 -10.72
C THR A 182 -6.43 -20.93 -11.41
N LEU A 183 -5.58 -21.79 -10.84
CA LEU A 183 -4.27 -22.11 -11.37
C LEU A 183 -4.11 -23.61 -11.57
N GLU A 184 -3.32 -23.95 -12.59
CA GLU A 184 -2.81 -25.29 -12.78
C GLU A 184 -1.31 -25.32 -12.57
N GLY A 185 -0.84 -26.35 -11.87
CA GLY A 185 0.56 -26.71 -11.75
C GLY A 185 0.84 -27.98 -12.53
N LEU A 186 2.04 -28.07 -13.08
CA LEU A 186 2.52 -29.21 -13.85
C LEU A 186 3.92 -29.57 -13.37
N SER A 187 4.15 -30.86 -13.13
CA SER A 187 5.48 -31.40 -12.89
C SER A 187 5.84 -32.43 -13.94
N ARG A 188 7.08 -32.35 -14.45
CA ARG A 188 7.63 -33.27 -15.45
C ARG A 188 8.93 -33.91 -14.95
N LYS A 189 9.26 -35.10 -15.46
CA LYS A 189 10.57 -35.74 -15.19
C LYS A 189 11.69 -35.10 -16.00
N SER A 190 11.38 -34.65 -17.21
CA SER A 190 12.32 -34.00 -18.13
C SER A 190 11.86 -32.58 -18.46
N ALA A 191 12.81 -31.72 -18.85
CA ALA A 191 12.53 -30.34 -19.23
C ALA A 191 11.65 -30.31 -20.48
N ALA A 192 10.66 -29.42 -20.49
CA ALA A 192 9.82 -29.20 -21.66
C ALA A 192 10.65 -28.58 -22.80
N THR A 193 10.58 -29.20 -23.99
CA THR A 193 11.17 -28.64 -25.22
C THR A 193 10.25 -27.63 -25.91
N ASP A 194 8.96 -27.64 -25.57
CA ASP A 194 7.93 -26.72 -26.05
C ASP A 194 6.83 -26.59 -24.99
N LEU A 195 6.54 -25.36 -24.56
CA LEU A 195 5.54 -25.01 -23.56
C LEU A 195 4.18 -24.61 -24.15
N THR A 196 4.11 -24.42 -25.48
CA THR A 196 2.90 -24.03 -26.21
C THR A 196 2.05 -25.24 -26.62
N ASN A 197 2.66 -26.42 -26.73
CA ASN A 197 2.00 -27.68 -27.10
C ASN A 197 2.35 -28.81 -26.12
N ILE A 198 1.76 -28.73 -24.93
CA ILE A 198 1.96 -29.71 -23.84
C ILE A 198 0.77 -30.67 -23.67
N ASP A 199 0.32 -31.28 -24.76
CA ASP A 199 -0.73 -32.30 -24.70
C ASP A 199 -0.45 -33.37 -23.64
N ILE A 200 -1.49 -33.79 -22.93
CA ILE A 200 -1.45 -34.79 -21.84
C ILE A 200 -0.78 -36.11 -22.29
N ASN A 201 -0.79 -36.37 -23.61
CA ASN A 201 -0.42 -37.64 -24.21
C ASN A 201 0.91 -37.64 -25.00
N ARG A 202 1.71 -36.55 -24.99
CA ARG A 202 2.88 -36.46 -25.89
C ARG A 202 4.07 -37.34 -25.47
N ASP A 203 4.26 -37.57 -24.17
CA ASP A 203 5.42 -38.31 -23.69
C ASP A 203 5.04 -39.73 -23.23
N SER A 204 5.07 -40.68 -24.16
CA SER A 204 4.81 -42.10 -23.93
C SER A 204 5.84 -42.81 -23.02
N GLY A 205 6.78 -42.07 -22.42
CA GLY A 205 7.72 -42.53 -21.38
C GLY A 205 7.52 -41.86 -20.01
N ASP A 206 6.66 -40.83 -19.92
CA ASP A 206 6.29 -40.16 -18.70
C ASP A 206 4.89 -40.63 -18.31
N ASN A 207 4.80 -41.57 -17.35
CA ASN A 207 3.53 -42.00 -16.77
C ASN A 207 2.79 -40.77 -16.20
N ALA A 208 1.91 -40.16 -17.02
CA ALA A 208 1.18 -38.93 -16.79
C ALA A 208 2.04 -37.70 -16.47
N ALA A 209 2.01 -36.69 -17.34
CA ALA A 209 2.23 -35.31 -16.92
C ALA A 209 1.30 -35.03 -15.71
N SER A 210 1.83 -35.03 -14.49
CA SER A 210 1.00 -34.85 -13.30
C SER A 210 0.66 -33.38 -13.23
N ARG A 211 -0.61 -33.11 -13.51
CA ARG A 211 -1.20 -31.79 -13.38
C ARG A 211 -1.97 -31.76 -12.07
N ASN A 212 -2.02 -30.60 -11.46
CA ASN A 212 -2.93 -30.34 -10.35
C ASN A 212 -3.56 -28.96 -10.54
N ARG A 213 -4.79 -28.79 -10.08
CA ARG A 213 -5.51 -27.52 -10.16
C ARG A 213 -5.91 -27.04 -8.78
N VAL A 214 -5.59 -25.79 -8.51
CA VAL A 214 -5.93 -25.12 -7.26
C VAL A 214 -6.84 -23.95 -7.57
N VAL A 215 -7.91 -23.82 -6.79
CA VAL A 215 -8.78 -22.66 -6.79
C VAL A 215 -8.64 -21.97 -5.44
N VAL A 216 -8.31 -20.68 -5.47
CA VAL A 216 -8.24 -19.85 -4.27
C VAL A 216 -9.23 -18.70 -4.34
N THR A 217 -9.85 -18.41 -3.20
CA THR A 217 -10.70 -17.24 -3.02
C THR A 217 -9.96 -16.22 -2.16
N ILE A 218 -9.83 -15.01 -2.69
CA ILE A 218 -9.10 -13.90 -2.06
C ILE A 218 -10.11 -12.76 -1.86
N PRO A 219 -10.45 -12.42 -0.60
CA PRO A 219 -11.23 -11.22 -0.34
C PRO A 219 -10.43 -9.97 -0.67
N ILE A 220 -11.10 -8.99 -1.26
CA ILE A 220 -10.52 -7.71 -1.67
C ILE A 220 -11.21 -6.61 -0.88
N PHE A 221 -10.42 -5.83 -0.16
CA PHE A 221 -10.89 -4.76 0.71
C PHE A 221 -10.55 -3.39 0.14
N PRO A 222 -11.35 -2.35 0.42
CA PRO A 222 -10.89 -0.99 0.21
C PRO A 222 -9.73 -0.69 1.17
N SER A 223 -8.74 0.08 0.73
CA SER A 223 -7.56 0.40 1.55
C SER A 223 -7.24 1.88 1.56
N ARG A 224 -6.42 2.29 2.51
CA ARG A 224 -5.94 3.67 2.62
C ARG A 224 -4.51 3.76 2.09
N PRO A 225 -4.10 4.89 1.48
CA PRO A 225 -2.69 5.11 1.19
C PRO A 225 -1.84 5.04 2.46
N LEU A 226 -0.57 4.63 2.31
CA LEU A 226 0.31 4.32 3.44
C LEU A 226 0.45 5.46 4.45
N ALA A 227 0.52 6.74 4.03
CA ALA A 227 0.60 7.85 4.98
C ALA A 227 -0.63 8.01 5.90
N PHE A 228 -1.78 7.40 5.55
CA PHE A 228 -3.00 7.44 6.37
C PHE A 228 -3.26 6.15 7.17
N THR A 229 -2.46 5.10 6.96
CA THR A 229 -2.53 3.86 7.77
C THR A 229 -1.64 3.91 8.99
N ARG A 230 -0.75 4.90 9.08
CA ARG A 230 0.17 5.11 10.21
C ARG A 230 -0.56 5.57 11.47
N THR A 231 0.15 5.54 12.60
CA THR A 231 -0.29 6.10 13.87
C THR A 231 -0.32 7.63 13.85
N THR A 232 0.62 8.24 13.13
CA THR A 232 0.74 9.68 12.95
C THR A 232 0.00 10.17 11.70
N VAL A 233 -0.45 11.41 11.73
CA VAL A 233 -1.02 12.10 10.56
C VAL A 233 0.08 12.56 9.61
N PRO A 234 -0.15 12.65 8.28
CA PRO A 234 0.83 13.23 7.36
C PRO A 234 1.27 14.62 7.78
N THR A 235 2.58 14.85 7.75
CA THR A 235 3.21 16.12 8.14
C THR A 235 2.74 17.28 7.27
N LEU A 236 2.63 17.03 5.96
CA LEU A 236 2.08 17.99 5.01
C LEU A 236 1.04 17.28 4.15
N TRP A 237 -0.11 17.91 3.96
CA TRP A 237 -1.09 17.46 2.96
C TRP A 237 -1.59 18.68 2.17
N ILE A 238 -1.34 18.71 0.85
CA ILE A 238 -1.67 19.85 -0.02
C ILE A 238 -2.51 19.46 -1.24
N ARG A 239 -3.27 20.41 -1.79
CA ARG A 239 -4.09 20.20 -3.00
C ARG A 239 -3.37 20.56 -4.30
N GLU A 240 -2.63 21.67 -4.29
CA GLU A 240 -2.00 22.20 -5.49
C GLU A 240 -0.63 22.80 -5.19
N GLY A 241 0.19 22.88 -6.25
CA GLY A 241 1.52 23.46 -6.20
C GLY A 241 2.55 22.54 -5.56
N ALA A 242 3.66 22.34 -6.24
CA ALA A 242 4.89 21.96 -5.56
C ALA A 242 5.35 23.11 -4.66
N THR A 243 6.30 22.84 -3.77
CA THR A 243 6.91 23.83 -2.85
C THR A 243 7.79 24.86 -3.58
N GLU A 244 7.49 25.19 -4.84
CA GLU A 244 8.40 25.81 -5.80
C GLU A 244 8.06 27.27 -6.15
N ASP A 245 9.10 27.97 -6.61
CA ASP A 245 9.11 29.39 -6.97
C ASP A 245 8.37 29.67 -8.30
N LEU A 246 7.66 30.79 -8.37
CA LEU A 246 6.81 31.20 -9.49
C LEU A 246 7.59 31.51 -10.78
N SER A 247 8.91 31.72 -10.70
CA SER A 247 9.73 32.29 -11.78
C SER A 247 10.14 31.31 -12.90
N GLN A 248 9.77 30.02 -12.85
CA GLN A 248 10.26 29.01 -13.80
C GLN A 248 9.19 28.23 -14.58
N THR A 249 7.97 28.74 -14.67
CA THR A 249 6.91 28.09 -15.47
C THR A 249 6.96 28.50 -16.94
N SER A 250 8.01 28.08 -17.65
CA SER A 250 8.03 28.02 -19.11
C SER A 250 8.87 26.82 -19.54
N GLN A 251 8.20 25.67 -19.72
CA GLN A 251 8.77 24.39 -20.18
C GLN A 251 9.91 23.82 -19.31
N ILE A 252 9.55 22.94 -18.36
CA ILE A 252 10.50 22.23 -17.50
C ILE A 252 11.43 21.34 -18.36
N THR A 253 12.67 21.78 -18.55
CA THR A 253 13.83 20.95 -18.92
C THR A 253 14.74 20.90 -17.69
N VAL A 254 14.71 19.81 -16.93
CA VAL A 254 15.41 19.72 -15.63
C VAL A 254 16.90 19.41 -15.86
N SER A 255 17.76 20.40 -15.65
CA SER A 255 19.22 20.21 -15.53
C SER A 255 19.83 20.81 -14.26
N ASN A 256 19.03 21.21 -13.25
CA ASN A 256 19.55 21.78 -12.00
C ASN A 256 18.84 21.17 -10.75
N PRO A 257 19.55 20.64 -9.73
CA PRO A 257 18.96 19.80 -8.66
C PRO A 257 18.41 20.50 -7.39
N ASN A 258 18.02 21.78 -7.40
CA ASN A 258 17.60 22.51 -6.18
C ASN A 258 16.13 23.02 -6.19
N TYR A 259 15.16 22.14 -6.48
CA TYR A 259 13.74 22.52 -6.65
C TYR A 259 12.83 22.05 -5.51
N SER A 260 12.66 22.91 -4.50
CA SER A 260 11.65 22.75 -3.44
C SER A 260 11.32 24.04 -2.67
N GLY A 261 11.71 25.21 -3.18
CA GLY A 261 11.73 26.43 -2.35
C GLY A 261 12.66 26.29 -1.13
N GLY A 262 13.52 25.27 -1.11
CA GLY A 262 14.46 24.96 -0.02
C GLY A 262 13.82 24.32 1.24
N ALA A 263 12.50 24.13 1.28
CA ALA A 263 11.82 23.59 2.46
C ALA A 263 12.12 22.10 2.65
N LYS A 264 12.49 21.70 3.86
CA LYS A 264 12.67 20.29 4.26
C LYS A 264 11.53 19.85 5.17
N PHE A 265 11.06 18.63 5.02
CA PHE A 265 10.02 18.05 5.87
C PHE A 265 10.53 16.79 6.52
N GLN A 266 10.28 16.63 7.82
CA GLN A 266 10.57 15.40 8.53
C GLN A 266 9.27 14.61 8.69
N GLY A 267 8.92 13.80 7.70
CA GLY A 267 7.74 12.95 7.73
C GLY A 267 7.03 12.78 6.37
N ASP A 268 5.84 12.18 6.37
CA ASP A 268 5.10 11.97 5.12
C ASP A 268 4.54 13.27 4.57
N VAL A 269 4.71 13.43 3.26
CA VAL A 269 4.14 14.54 2.52
C VAL A 269 3.16 13.98 1.50
N VAL A 270 1.95 14.52 1.51
CA VAL A 270 0.85 14.05 0.68
C VAL A 270 0.37 15.17 -0.23
N MET A 271 0.20 14.86 -1.50
CA MET A 271 -0.48 15.73 -2.46
C MET A 271 -1.73 15.03 -2.97
N SER A 272 -2.85 15.74 -3.07
CA SER A 272 -4.12 15.18 -3.50
C SER A 272 -4.99 16.14 -4.31
N ASP A 273 -6.12 15.64 -4.79
CA ASP A 273 -7.24 16.45 -5.31
C ASP A 273 -6.98 17.14 -6.67
N THR A 274 -6.53 16.35 -7.65
CA THR A 274 -6.65 16.73 -9.08
C THR A 274 -7.91 16.11 -9.67
N THR A 275 -9.04 16.75 -9.42
CA THR A 275 -10.32 16.41 -10.07
C THR A 275 -10.71 17.48 -11.07
N THR A 276 -11.51 17.08 -12.07
CA THR A 276 -12.01 17.88 -13.20
C THR A 276 -12.76 19.15 -12.80
N THR A 277 -13.09 19.34 -11.53
CA THR A 277 -13.93 20.41 -10.99
C THR A 277 -13.14 21.64 -10.52
N THR A 278 -11.82 21.54 -10.34
CA THR A 278 -10.95 22.62 -9.79
C THR A 278 -10.23 23.45 -10.85
N GLY A 279 -10.56 23.30 -12.15
CA GLY A 279 -10.03 24.18 -13.20
C GLY A 279 -8.60 23.89 -13.67
N PHE A 280 -8.02 22.76 -13.26
CA PHE A 280 -6.71 22.28 -13.77
C PHE A 280 -6.86 21.23 -14.89
N VAL A 281 -7.91 21.37 -15.69
CA VAL A 281 -7.94 20.91 -17.08
C VAL A 281 -7.70 22.17 -17.89
N GLU A 282 -6.50 22.37 -18.45
CA GLU A 282 -6.46 23.23 -19.64
C GLU A 282 -7.39 22.59 -20.68
N ALA A 283 -8.09 23.41 -21.45
CA ALA A 283 -9.01 22.99 -22.51
C ALA A 283 -8.40 22.03 -23.57
N THR A 284 -7.09 21.76 -23.47
CA THR A 284 -6.29 20.84 -24.27
C THR A 284 -6.22 19.41 -23.73
N GLY A 285 -6.81 19.10 -22.57
CA GLY A 285 -7.13 17.70 -22.24
C GLY A 285 -5.93 16.79 -21.92
N THR A 286 -4.92 17.29 -21.24
CA THR A 286 -3.88 16.47 -20.62
C THR A 286 -3.89 16.71 -19.12
N LEU A 287 -4.17 15.66 -18.33
CA LEU A 287 -3.64 15.57 -16.96
C LEU A 287 -2.16 15.98 -17.06
N GLN A 288 -1.69 16.96 -16.26
CA GLN A 288 -0.28 17.33 -16.18
C GLN A 288 0.38 16.61 -14.97
N PRO A 289 0.71 15.31 -15.07
CA PRO A 289 1.50 14.58 -14.06
C PRO A 289 2.90 15.23 -13.86
N ASN A 290 3.29 16.01 -14.87
CA ASN A 290 4.00 17.28 -14.93
C ASN A 290 4.32 18.08 -13.68
N LEU A 291 3.39 18.12 -12.74
CA LEU A 291 3.45 18.97 -11.56
C LEU A 291 3.24 18.14 -10.28
N GLU A 292 2.63 16.96 -10.40
CA GLU A 292 2.06 16.17 -9.31
C GLU A 292 3.09 15.35 -8.50
N CYS A 293 4.36 15.35 -8.92
CA CYS A 293 5.44 14.57 -8.30
C CYS A 293 6.78 15.31 -8.16
N HIS A 294 6.75 16.63 -7.98
CA HIS A 294 7.98 17.46 -7.95
C HIS A 294 8.57 17.66 -6.55
N ILE A 295 8.01 17.00 -5.54
CA ILE A 295 8.60 17.05 -4.20
C ILE A 295 9.90 16.23 -4.22
N ASN A 296 11.03 16.93 -4.21
CA ASN A 296 12.34 16.33 -4.15
C ASN A 296 12.44 15.44 -2.90
N GLN A 297 12.58 14.12 -3.10
CA GLN A 297 12.67 13.15 -2.00
C GLN A 297 13.84 13.43 -1.05
N ASN A 298 14.91 14.10 -1.51
CA ASN A 298 16.04 14.49 -0.65
C ASN A 298 15.64 15.51 0.44
N ASN A 299 14.51 16.19 0.27
CA ASN A 299 13.95 17.09 1.28
C ASN A 299 13.00 16.39 2.25
N ILE A 300 12.72 15.11 2.03
CA ILE A 300 11.97 14.28 2.97
C ILE A 300 12.97 13.56 3.87
N GLN A 301 12.96 13.94 5.13
CA GLN A 301 13.87 13.45 6.15
C GLN A 301 13.13 12.56 7.15
N GLN A 302 13.89 11.70 7.82
CA GLN A 302 13.39 10.93 8.95
C GLN A 302 13.35 11.85 10.18
N PRO A 303 12.20 12.02 10.88
CA PRO A 303 12.18 12.64 12.20
C PRO A 303 12.94 11.77 13.21
N THR A 304 13.43 12.38 14.29
CA THR A 304 14.04 11.66 15.41
C THR A 304 13.23 11.94 16.68
N PRO A 305 12.62 10.92 17.31
CA PRO A 305 12.56 9.52 16.89
C PRO A 305 11.74 9.31 15.61
N ALA A 306 11.99 8.22 14.88
CA ALA A 306 11.32 7.88 13.63
C ALA A 306 10.23 6.82 13.86
N PRO A 307 9.01 7.19 14.30
CA PRO A 307 7.98 6.20 14.65
C PRO A 307 7.50 5.36 13.46
N ASN A 308 7.59 5.85 12.22
CA ASN A 308 7.06 5.18 11.03
C ASN A 308 8.04 5.28 9.85
N THR A 309 8.84 4.26 9.59
CA THR A 309 9.81 4.26 8.47
C THR A 309 9.37 3.34 7.33
N PRO A 310 9.69 3.67 6.05
CA PRO A 310 10.26 4.92 5.55
C PRO A 310 9.20 6.02 5.31
N TYR A 311 9.54 7.28 5.54
CA TYR A 311 8.71 8.43 5.15
C TYR A 311 8.89 8.77 3.68
N LYS A 312 7.82 9.22 3.02
CA LYS A 312 7.87 9.55 1.59
C LYS A 312 6.93 10.69 1.22
N ALA A 313 7.28 11.37 0.13
CA ALA A 313 6.32 12.14 -0.63
C ALA A 313 5.45 11.18 -1.46
N GLN A 314 4.14 11.37 -1.45
CA GLN A 314 3.20 10.56 -2.22
C GLN A 314 2.08 11.40 -2.80
N PHE A 315 1.73 11.13 -4.05
CA PHE A 315 0.48 11.56 -4.64
C PHE A 315 -0.62 10.55 -4.32
N VAL A 316 -1.78 11.03 -3.87
CA VAL A 316 -2.94 10.19 -3.51
C VAL A 316 -4.22 10.75 -4.10
N GLY A 317 -5.10 9.86 -4.59
CA GLY A 317 -6.43 10.23 -5.04
C GLY A 317 -7.46 10.43 -3.92
N VAL A 318 -7.02 10.81 -2.72
CA VAL A 318 -7.88 11.01 -1.53
C VAL A 318 -8.23 12.50 -1.44
N PRO A 319 -9.49 12.94 -1.47
CA PRO A 319 -9.82 14.35 -1.24
C PRO A 319 -9.57 14.73 0.23
N PHE A 320 -9.40 16.02 0.51
CA PHE A 320 -9.40 16.47 1.91
C PHE A 320 -10.71 16.09 2.61
N PRO A 321 -10.66 15.79 3.92
CA PRO A 321 -11.87 15.68 4.73
C PRO A 321 -12.60 17.02 4.81
N ASN A 322 -13.85 17.00 5.26
CA ASN A 322 -14.55 18.25 5.57
C ASN A 322 -13.93 18.90 6.81
N LEU A 323 -13.90 20.25 6.82
CA LEU A 323 -13.56 20.99 8.03
C LEU A 323 -14.54 20.62 9.17
N PRO A 324 -14.07 20.54 10.42
CA PRO A 324 -14.97 20.37 11.55
C PRO A 324 -15.98 21.52 11.62
N PRO A 325 -17.22 21.27 12.04
CA PRO A 325 -18.21 22.33 12.21
C PRO A 325 -17.71 23.35 13.24
N ILE A 326 -17.98 24.63 12.96
CA ILE A 326 -17.73 25.72 13.91
C ILE A 326 -18.78 25.64 15.03
N PRO A 327 -18.39 25.64 16.31
CA PRO A 327 -19.33 25.53 17.41
C PRO A 327 -20.24 26.76 17.49
N THR A 328 -21.52 26.51 17.73
CA THR A 328 -22.52 27.54 18.03
C THR A 328 -22.69 27.64 19.55
N GLY A 329 -22.64 28.83 20.13
CA GLY A 329 -22.91 29.04 21.56
C GLY A 329 -21.68 29.11 22.47
N LEU A 330 -20.49 29.37 21.94
CA LEU A 330 -19.34 29.72 22.78
C LEU A 330 -19.61 31.01 23.59
N PRO A 331 -18.97 31.23 24.75
CA PRO A 331 -19.04 32.51 25.45
C PRO A 331 -18.57 33.68 24.58
N SER A 332 -19.11 34.88 24.77
CA SER A 332 -18.79 36.06 23.95
C SER A 332 -17.29 36.38 23.94
N GLY A 333 -16.58 36.16 25.06
CA GLY A 333 -15.13 36.32 25.18
C GLY A 333 -14.29 35.32 24.36
N GLN A 334 -14.92 34.27 23.82
CA GLN A 334 -14.30 33.24 22.98
C GLN A 334 -14.75 33.34 21.50
N GLN A 335 -15.52 34.36 21.14
CA GLN A 335 -16.04 34.55 19.78
C GLN A 335 -15.36 35.72 19.05
N ASN A 336 -15.22 35.57 17.73
CA ASN A 336 -14.81 36.61 16.77
C ASN A 336 -13.57 37.43 17.22
N LEU A 337 -12.58 36.74 17.78
CA LEU A 337 -11.40 37.38 18.35
C LEU A 337 -10.48 37.93 17.26
N ALA A 338 -10.07 39.20 17.41
CA ALA A 338 -8.96 39.75 16.65
C ALA A 338 -7.70 39.68 17.53
N LEU A 339 -6.77 38.80 17.19
CA LEU A 339 -5.54 38.62 17.96
C LEU A 339 -4.42 39.43 17.33
N ASN A 340 -3.92 40.44 18.04
CA ASN A 340 -2.89 41.35 17.53
C ASN A 340 -1.91 41.81 18.61
N ASP A 341 -0.94 42.61 18.20
CA ASP A 341 0.13 43.18 19.03
C ASP A 341 -0.37 44.16 20.11
N SER A 342 -1.56 44.76 19.94
CA SER A 342 -2.15 45.64 20.96
C SER A 342 -2.69 44.93 22.20
N LEU A 343 -2.85 43.61 22.16
CA LEU A 343 -3.35 42.81 23.28
C LEU A 343 -2.26 42.60 24.35
N SER A 344 -2.67 42.58 25.62
CA SER A 344 -1.77 42.20 26.71
C SER A 344 -1.33 40.73 26.59
N VAL A 345 -0.21 40.38 27.24
CA VAL A 345 0.29 38.99 27.29
C VAL A 345 -0.77 38.02 27.84
N ALA A 346 -1.54 38.44 28.85
CA ALA A 346 -2.62 37.61 29.41
C ALA A 346 -3.75 37.36 28.40
N GLN A 347 -4.07 38.33 27.55
CA GLN A 347 -5.08 38.18 26.49
C GLN A 347 -4.57 37.36 25.28
N ARG A 348 -3.25 37.23 25.15
CA ARG A 348 -2.57 36.37 24.15
C ARG A 348 -2.17 34.99 24.69
N THR A 349 -2.47 34.69 25.95
CA THR A 349 -2.19 33.38 26.55
C THR A 349 -3.49 32.58 26.68
N PHE A 350 -3.50 31.37 26.14
CA PHE A 350 -4.70 30.54 26.07
C PHE A 350 -4.53 29.20 26.82
N PRO A 351 -5.58 28.66 27.45
CA PRO A 351 -6.84 29.37 27.73
C PRO A 351 -6.61 30.58 28.65
N ARG A 352 -7.40 31.63 28.47
CA ARG A 352 -7.34 32.80 29.34
C ARG A 352 -8.03 32.48 30.66
N GLN A 353 -7.71 33.26 31.67
CA GLN A 353 -8.39 33.15 32.96
C GLN A 353 -9.90 33.40 32.77
N GLY A 354 -10.73 32.43 33.18
CA GLY A 354 -12.18 32.51 33.08
C GLY A 354 -12.77 31.96 31.78
N ASP A 355 -11.96 31.54 30.81
CA ASP A 355 -12.46 30.85 29.62
C ASP A 355 -13.10 29.51 30.02
N THR A 356 -14.15 29.12 29.30
CA THR A 356 -14.92 27.90 29.61
C THR A 356 -14.62 26.84 28.54
N PRO A 357 -14.24 25.61 28.94
CA PRO A 357 -14.05 24.53 27.99
C PRO A 357 -15.41 23.94 27.55
N THR A 358 -15.39 23.27 26.41
CA THR A 358 -16.47 22.42 25.92
C THR A 358 -16.03 20.96 25.91
N THR A 359 -17.00 20.05 25.93
CA THR A 359 -16.72 18.61 25.82
C THR A 359 -16.75 18.20 24.35
N ARG A 360 -15.67 17.55 23.89
CA ARG A 360 -15.60 16.91 22.58
C ARG A 360 -15.34 15.42 22.71
N THR A 361 -15.80 14.65 21.72
CA THR A 361 -15.41 13.25 21.57
C THR A 361 -14.21 13.15 20.62
N ILE A 362 -13.10 12.61 21.12
CA ILE A 362 -11.86 12.39 20.37
C ILE A 362 -11.48 10.92 20.58
N ASN A 363 -11.38 10.15 19.50
CA ASN A 363 -11.06 8.71 19.54
C ASN A 363 -11.95 7.93 20.55
N GLY A 364 -13.27 8.12 20.45
CA GLY A 364 -14.25 7.54 21.38
C GLY A 364 -14.22 8.05 22.84
N GLN A 365 -13.35 9.01 23.21
CA GLN A 365 -13.22 9.53 24.57
C GLN A 365 -13.74 10.96 24.69
N SER A 366 -14.42 11.27 25.80
CA SER A 366 -14.85 12.63 26.15
C SER A 366 -13.68 13.44 26.71
N VAL A 367 -13.36 14.56 26.07
CA VAL A 367 -12.20 15.40 26.39
C VAL A 367 -12.65 16.87 26.50
N GLN A 368 -12.12 17.60 27.49
CA GLN A 368 -12.34 19.04 27.63
C GLN A 368 -11.44 19.82 26.67
N VAL A 369 -12.02 20.76 25.93
CA VAL A 369 -11.35 21.54 24.89
C VAL A 369 -11.76 23.00 24.99
N TYR A 370 -10.81 23.92 24.96
CA TYR A 370 -11.09 25.35 24.88
C TYR A 370 -11.17 25.77 23.42
N GLU A 371 -12.38 26.12 22.98
CA GLU A 371 -12.65 26.50 21.60
C GLU A 371 -12.75 28.02 21.46
N TYR A 372 -12.25 28.55 20.34
CA TYR A 372 -12.29 29.97 20.05
C TYR A 372 -12.60 30.20 18.57
N ILE A 373 -13.46 31.18 18.28
CA ILE A 373 -13.65 31.71 16.94
C ILE A 373 -12.75 32.94 16.80
N VAL A 374 -11.84 32.92 15.83
CA VAL A 374 -10.80 33.92 15.63
C VAL A 374 -10.98 34.53 14.25
N ASN A 375 -11.13 35.85 14.18
CA ASN A 375 -11.22 36.56 12.90
C ASN A 375 -9.87 36.58 12.19
N ASN A 376 -8.79 36.91 12.91
CA ASN A 376 -7.44 37.00 12.36
C ASN A 376 -6.41 36.93 13.49
N ILE A 377 -5.18 36.53 13.13
CA ILE A 377 -4.00 36.60 14.01
C ILE A 377 -2.96 37.42 13.26
N ASN A 378 -2.64 38.62 13.75
CA ASN A 378 -1.68 39.53 13.14
C ASN A 378 -0.71 40.03 14.22
N LEU A 379 0.46 39.42 14.31
CA LEU A 379 1.47 39.73 15.31
C LEU A 379 2.77 40.17 14.64
N SER A 380 3.40 41.17 15.23
CA SER A 380 4.62 41.78 14.73
C SER A 380 5.71 41.81 15.82
N GLY A 381 6.96 42.04 15.41
CA GLY A 381 8.07 42.12 16.35
C GLY A 381 8.27 40.83 17.15
N ASN A 382 8.27 40.95 18.48
CA ASN A 382 8.48 39.84 19.43
C ASN A 382 7.16 39.34 20.06
N ASP A 383 6.01 39.82 19.60
CA ASP A 383 4.72 39.40 20.12
C ASP A 383 4.31 38.02 19.61
N LYS A 384 3.68 37.25 20.50
CA LYS A 384 3.28 35.88 20.23
C LYS A 384 1.97 35.52 20.92
N ILE A 385 1.25 34.56 20.35
CA ILE A 385 0.23 33.80 21.08
C ILE A 385 0.93 32.67 21.85
N THR A 386 0.55 32.46 23.10
CA THR A 386 1.06 31.36 23.92
C THR A 386 -0.06 30.39 24.26
N ILE A 387 0.14 29.10 24.00
CA ILE A 387 -0.76 28.05 24.47
C ILE A 387 -0.16 27.41 25.72
N THR A 388 -0.95 27.35 26.78
CA THR A 388 -0.56 26.75 28.05
C THR A 388 -0.36 25.24 27.88
N PRO A 389 0.84 24.70 28.14
CA PRO A 389 1.11 23.27 27.96
C PRO A 389 0.14 22.39 28.74
N GLY A 390 -0.30 21.30 28.12
CA GLY A 390 -1.24 20.33 28.69
C GLY A 390 -2.71 20.70 28.50
N GLN A 391 -3.02 21.96 28.17
CA GLN A 391 -4.38 22.37 27.80
C GLN A 391 -4.66 22.04 26.33
N ARG A 392 -5.91 21.71 26.00
CA ARG A 392 -6.35 21.51 24.62
C ARG A 392 -7.07 22.76 24.12
N VAL A 393 -6.56 23.34 23.04
CA VAL A 393 -7.05 24.59 22.46
C VAL A 393 -7.35 24.37 20.98
N VAL A 394 -8.55 24.79 20.55
CA VAL A 394 -8.96 24.78 19.15
C VAL A 394 -9.29 26.18 18.69
N PHE A 395 -8.61 26.64 17.64
CA PHE A 395 -8.91 27.89 16.96
C PHE A 395 -9.65 27.63 15.65
N TYR A 396 -10.82 28.25 15.50
CA TYR A 396 -11.57 28.35 14.26
C TYR A 396 -11.30 29.71 13.63
N VAL A 397 -10.40 29.74 12.65
CA VAL A 397 -9.85 30.97 12.08
C VAL A 397 -10.56 31.35 10.78
N LYS A 398 -11.20 32.52 10.74
CA LYS A 398 -11.95 32.99 9.57
C LYS A 398 -11.11 33.77 8.55
N GLY A 399 -9.97 34.29 8.98
CA GLY A 399 -9.09 35.15 8.19
C GLY A 399 -7.65 34.64 8.17
N ASN A 400 -6.70 35.55 8.00
CA ASN A 400 -5.28 35.20 7.89
C ASN A 400 -4.62 35.02 9.26
N ILE A 401 -3.51 34.29 9.23
CA ILE A 401 -2.53 34.21 10.32
C ILE A 401 -1.21 34.77 9.78
N ASP A 402 -0.69 35.81 10.40
CA ASP A 402 0.68 36.29 10.23
C ASP A 402 1.26 36.58 11.62
N GLY A 403 2.14 35.71 12.11
CA GLY A 403 2.68 35.88 13.47
C GLY A 403 3.27 34.64 14.11
N GLU A 404 3.75 34.80 15.35
CA GLU A 404 4.26 33.71 16.18
C GLU A 404 3.16 33.12 17.06
N ILE A 405 3.05 31.79 17.05
CA ILE A 405 2.27 31.00 18.01
C ILE A 405 3.25 30.04 18.68
N GLU A 406 3.35 30.10 20.00
CA GLU A 406 4.15 29.20 20.80
C GLU A 406 3.26 28.19 21.51
N HIS A 407 3.56 26.92 21.29
CA HIS A 407 3.04 25.81 22.07
C HIS A 407 4.19 24.83 22.22
N ASN A 408 4.69 24.69 23.45
CA ASN A 408 5.85 23.86 23.75
C ASN A 408 5.54 22.95 24.93
N CYS A 409 5.30 21.68 24.64
CA CYS A 409 4.96 20.68 25.63
C CYS A 409 6.12 20.32 26.56
N GLY A 410 7.37 20.45 26.12
CA GLY A 410 8.53 20.00 26.89
C GLY A 410 8.30 18.59 27.47
N ASN A 411 8.30 18.48 28.80
CA ASN A 411 8.04 17.25 29.54
C ASN A 411 6.68 17.24 30.26
N VAL A 412 5.75 18.13 29.89
CA VAL A 412 4.45 18.26 30.55
C VAL A 412 3.56 17.07 30.21
N THR A 413 3.18 16.31 31.24
CA THR A 413 2.28 15.15 31.11
C THR A 413 0.95 15.56 30.46
N GLY A 414 0.51 14.81 29.46
CA GLY A 414 -0.74 15.06 28.75
C GLY A 414 -0.68 16.22 27.74
N CYS A 415 0.48 16.87 27.59
CA CYS A 415 0.74 17.79 26.49
C CYS A 415 1.27 17.02 25.29
N LYS A 416 0.60 17.17 24.14
CA LYS A 416 1.02 16.61 22.87
C LYS A 416 0.92 17.66 21.75
N PRO A 417 1.59 17.46 20.60
CA PRO A 417 1.43 18.34 19.46
C PRO A 417 -0.01 18.52 18.96
N GLY A 418 -0.86 17.50 19.12
CA GLY A 418 -2.28 17.59 18.76
C GLY A 418 -3.15 18.38 19.74
N ASN A 419 -2.61 18.91 20.85
CA ASN A 419 -3.37 19.70 21.81
C ASN A 419 -3.73 21.10 21.28
N LEU A 420 -2.92 21.68 20.40
CA LEU A 420 -3.28 22.89 19.64
C LEU A 420 -3.77 22.47 18.25
N GLN A 421 -5.00 22.84 17.93
CA GLN A 421 -5.60 22.58 16.62
C GLN A 421 -6.11 23.89 16.01
N ILE A 422 -5.81 24.12 14.74
CA ILE A 422 -6.22 25.30 14.00
C ILE A 422 -7.00 24.85 12.78
N TYR A 423 -8.27 25.22 12.71
CA TYR A 423 -9.16 24.99 11.58
C TYR A 423 -9.47 26.32 10.93
N ALA A 424 -9.07 26.52 9.66
CA ALA A 424 -9.30 27.79 8.97
C ALA A 424 -10.22 27.62 7.77
N ASP A 425 -11.27 28.44 7.69
CA ASP A 425 -12.37 28.29 6.72
C ASP A 425 -12.53 29.47 5.75
N ASN A 426 -11.68 30.50 5.86
CA ASN A 426 -11.78 31.73 5.06
C ASN A 426 -13.16 32.41 5.17
N GLY A 427 -13.83 32.32 6.33
CA GLY A 427 -15.13 32.94 6.56
C GLY A 427 -15.16 34.47 6.41
N LEU A 428 -14.01 35.15 6.34
CA LEU A 428 -13.90 36.58 5.99
C LEU A 428 -13.80 36.87 4.48
N GLY A 429 -13.68 35.83 3.64
CA GLY A 429 -13.72 35.96 2.18
C GLY A 429 -12.48 36.60 1.56
N ALA A 430 -11.28 36.33 2.10
CA ALA A 430 -10.04 36.79 1.48
C ALA A 430 -9.84 36.11 0.10
N ALA A 431 -9.46 36.88 -0.91
CA ALA A 431 -9.20 36.36 -2.25
C ALA A 431 -7.98 35.42 -2.31
N ALA A 432 -6.99 35.69 -1.46
CA ALA A 432 -5.78 34.89 -1.30
C ALA A 432 -5.53 34.66 0.19
N PRO A 433 -6.24 33.70 0.83
CA PRO A 433 -6.12 33.44 2.25
C PRO A 433 -4.75 32.80 2.57
N GLN A 434 -4.12 33.25 3.65
CA GLN A 434 -2.73 32.92 3.98
C GLN A 434 -2.53 32.59 5.47
N ILE A 435 -1.70 31.58 5.73
CA ILE A 435 -1.15 31.28 7.06
C ILE A 435 0.37 31.35 6.96
N CYS A 436 0.93 32.42 7.52
CA CYS A 436 2.35 32.62 7.69
C CYS A 436 2.75 32.49 9.16
N LEU A 437 3.44 31.39 9.48
CA LEU A 437 3.94 31.14 10.84
C LEU A 437 5.36 31.66 10.99
N ARG A 438 5.57 32.54 11.98
CA ARG A 438 6.90 33.05 12.34
C ARG A 438 7.37 32.31 13.57
N VAL A 439 8.27 31.33 13.42
CA VAL A 439 8.78 30.57 14.57
C VAL A 439 10.22 30.98 14.82
N GLY A 440 10.42 31.84 15.83
CA GLY A 440 11.73 32.37 16.19
C GLY A 440 12.75 31.29 16.59
N GLN A 441 14.03 31.67 16.66
CA GLN A 441 15.10 30.75 17.09
C GLN A 441 14.84 30.26 18.52
N ASN A 442 15.07 28.96 18.77
CA ASN A 442 14.79 28.29 20.05
C ASN A 442 13.30 28.35 20.49
N ARG A 443 12.40 28.73 19.58
CA ARG A 443 10.95 28.65 19.78
C ARG A 443 10.42 27.36 19.17
N ARG A 444 9.27 26.95 19.69
CA ARG A 444 8.63 25.71 19.28
C ARG A 444 7.13 25.92 19.16
N LEU A 445 6.62 25.49 18.02
CA LEU A 445 5.20 25.37 17.74
C LEU A 445 4.88 23.89 17.63
N GLU A 446 3.97 23.41 18.47
CA GLU A 446 3.44 22.06 18.35
C GLU A 446 1.94 22.12 18.04
N ALA A 447 1.54 21.79 16.82
CA ALA A 447 0.17 22.05 16.37
C ALA A 447 -0.30 21.15 15.23
N PHE A 448 -1.61 20.98 15.14
CA PHE A 448 -2.29 20.52 13.94
C PHE A 448 -2.96 21.70 13.24
N ILE A 449 -2.68 21.93 11.96
CA ILE A 449 -3.28 23.00 11.16
C ILE A 449 -4.00 22.39 9.97
N PHE A 450 -5.29 22.69 9.81
CA PHE A 450 -6.07 22.31 8.65
C PHE A 450 -6.82 23.52 8.07
N ALA A 451 -6.38 23.93 6.88
CA ALA A 451 -6.78 25.17 6.22
C ALA A 451 -6.86 24.94 4.70
N PRO A 452 -7.87 24.19 4.21
CA PRO A 452 -7.90 23.62 2.87
C PRO A 452 -7.76 24.64 1.73
N ASP A 453 -8.21 25.87 1.94
CA ASP A 453 -8.18 26.93 0.93
C ASP A 453 -6.97 27.87 1.05
N TYR A 454 -6.14 27.70 2.08
CA TYR A 454 -5.07 28.64 2.43
C TYR A 454 -3.72 28.24 1.84
N SER A 455 -2.97 29.23 1.36
CA SER A 455 -1.53 29.07 1.18
C SER A 455 -0.85 29.03 2.54
N LEU A 456 0.05 28.07 2.74
CA LEU A 456 0.78 27.86 3.99
C LEU A 456 2.24 28.26 3.85
N GLY A 457 2.83 28.76 4.94
CA GLY A 457 4.24 29.07 5.01
C GLY A 457 4.75 29.12 6.45
N LYS A 458 6.05 28.91 6.60
CA LYS A 458 6.78 29.09 7.86
C LYS A 458 8.08 29.82 7.58
N THR A 459 8.37 30.83 8.38
CA THR A 459 9.67 31.49 8.44
C THR A 459 10.27 31.40 9.84
N GLY A 460 11.57 31.70 9.95
CA GLY A 460 12.34 31.55 11.19
C GLY A 460 12.86 30.11 11.41
N ASN A 461 13.80 30.01 12.37
CA ASN A 461 14.62 28.82 12.62
C ASN A 461 14.11 27.93 13.77
N GLY A 462 12.98 28.26 14.39
CA GLY A 462 12.39 27.42 15.42
C GLY A 462 11.69 26.19 14.86
N ASP A 463 11.34 25.26 15.75
CA ASP A 463 10.74 23.99 15.39
C ASP A 463 9.22 24.12 15.23
N PHE A 464 8.69 23.55 14.14
CA PHE A 464 7.26 23.25 14.03
C PHE A 464 7.10 21.73 14.03
N VAL A 465 6.60 21.18 15.14
CA VAL A 465 6.31 19.75 15.30
C VAL A 465 4.80 19.52 15.24
N GLY A 466 4.33 18.89 14.17
CA GLY A 466 2.93 18.51 14.05
C GLY A 466 2.54 18.22 12.61
N ALA A 467 1.50 18.88 12.12
CA ALA A 467 1.08 18.76 10.73
C ALA A 467 0.41 20.03 10.20
N ALA A 468 0.60 20.29 8.92
CA ALA A 468 0.03 21.43 8.21
C ALA A 468 -0.66 20.97 6.93
N TRP A 469 -1.98 21.16 6.83
CA TRP A 469 -2.78 20.77 5.68
C TRP A 469 -3.42 22.00 5.06
N GLY A 470 -3.25 22.20 3.75
CA GLY A 470 -3.81 23.38 3.10
C GLY A 470 -3.76 23.35 1.58
N LYS A 471 -4.00 24.49 0.94
CA LYS A 471 -4.06 24.56 -0.53
C LYS A 471 -2.70 24.27 -1.15
N ASN A 472 -1.67 24.98 -0.69
CA ASN A 472 -0.30 24.89 -1.16
C ASN A 472 0.69 25.26 -0.04
N TRP A 473 1.99 25.04 -0.25
CA TRP A 473 3.05 25.43 0.69
C TRP A 473 4.11 26.29 0.00
N GLY A 474 4.57 27.35 0.67
CA GLY A 474 5.73 28.15 0.23
C GLY A 474 5.45 29.20 -0.83
N LYS A 475 4.18 29.42 -1.22
CA LYS A 475 3.80 30.46 -2.20
C LYS A 475 3.60 31.86 -1.61
N ILE A 476 3.85 32.03 -0.31
CA ILE A 476 3.79 33.33 0.36
C ILE A 476 5.20 33.93 0.31
N SER A 477 5.40 34.97 -0.49
CA SER A 477 6.73 35.57 -0.76
C SER A 477 7.47 36.01 0.50
N THR A 478 6.76 36.46 1.53
CA THR A 478 7.32 36.92 2.81
C THR A 478 7.42 35.82 3.86
N CYS A 479 7.03 34.58 3.53
CA CYS A 479 6.90 33.47 4.47
C CYS A 479 7.56 32.17 4.01
N ALA A 480 8.73 32.30 3.40
CA ALA A 480 9.57 31.16 3.05
C ALA A 480 10.45 30.73 4.23
N PRO A 481 10.79 29.42 4.32
CA PRO A 481 11.77 28.95 5.28
C PRO A 481 13.16 29.47 4.92
N ASN A 482 13.83 30.08 5.89
CA ASN A 482 15.20 30.58 5.69
C ASN A 482 16.19 29.40 5.66
N SER A 483 17.17 29.43 4.76
CA SER A 483 18.41 28.64 4.80
C SER A 483 18.26 27.12 4.98
N GLY A 484 17.29 26.48 4.31
CA GLY A 484 17.19 25.02 4.29
C GLY A 484 16.81 24.38 5.64
N ALA A 485 16.19 25.16 6.53
CA ALA A 485 15.61 24.68 7.77
C ALA A 485 14.43 23.73 7.53
N VAL A 486 14.15 22.87 8.52
CA VAL A 486 12.98 22.00 8.49
C VAL A 486 11.73 22.85 8.69
N ALA A 487 10.81 22.74 7.73
CA ALA A 487 9.53 23.44 7.71
C ALA A 487 8.57 22.85 8.73
N VAL A 488 8.40 21.52 8.72
CA VAL A 488 7.50 20.81 9.63
C VAL A 488 8.07 19.43 9.94
N ILE A 489 7.97 19.02 11.20
CA ILE A 489 8.36 17.72 11.73
C ILE A 489 7.08 16.97 12.12
N GLN A 490 6.90 15.72 11.68
CA GLN A 490 5.72 14.93 12.01
C GLN A 490 5.62 14.71 13.52
N GLY A 491 4.47 15.05 14.12
CA GLY A 491 4.29 14.82 15.55
C GLY A 491 2.85 14.68 16.05
N VAL A 492 1.85 14.84 15.19
CA VAL A 492 0.44 14.69 15.57
C VAL A 492 -0.02 13.25 15.30
N GLU A 493 -0.72 12.65 16.27
CA GLU A 493 -1.30 11.32 16.14
C GLU A 493 -2.77 11.39 15.70
N TRP A 494 -3.26 10.37 14.99
CA TRP A 494 -4.70 10.29 14.67
C TRP A 494 -5.58 10.25 15.92
N THR A 495 -5.07 9.70 17.02
CA THR A 495 -5.76 9.59 18.31
C THR A 495 -5.92 10.95 19.02
N ASP A 496 -5.18 11.97 18.59
CA ASP A 496 -5.30 13.32 19.14
C ASP A 496 -6.39 14.15 18.44
N LEU A 497 -6.86 13.69 17.28
CA LEU A 497 -7.79 14.39 16.39
C LEU A 497 -9.19 13.76 16.39
N ILE A 498 -10.18 14.53 15.97
CA ILE A 498 -11.52 13.99 15.72
C ILE A 498 -11.49 12.95 14.59
N GLU A 499 -12.32 11.91 14.68
CA GLU A 499 -12.27 10.75 13.78
C GLU A 499 -12.56 11.11 12.31
N ASN A 500 -13.42 12.12 12.08
CA ASN A 500 -13.85 12.54 10.74
C ASN A 500 -12.73 13.18 9.88
N LEU A 501 -11.56 13.46 10.46
CA LEU A 501 -10.41 13.97 9.71
C LEU A 501 -9.59 12.87 9.05
N LYS A 502 -9.72 11.61 9.51
CA LYS A 502 -8.99 10.49 8.93
C LYS A 502 -9.73 9.99 7.70
N PRO A 503 -9.11 9.98 6.50
CA PRO A 503 -9.81 9.55 5.30
C PRO A 503 -10.30 8.11 5.40
N ASN A 504 -11.49 7.84 4.85
CA ASN A 504 -12.02 6.49 4.76
C ASN A 504 -11.18 5.62 3.81
N PRO A 505 -11.22 4.27 3.96
CA PRO A 505 -10.66 3.37 2.97
C PRO A 505 -11.25 3.66 1.58
N LEU A 506 -10.39 3.64 0.56
CA LEU A 506 -10.77 3.94 -0.82
C LEU A 506 -11.00 2.66 -1.62
N ASN A 507 -12.11 2.63 -2.35
CA ASN A 507 -12.41 1.55 -3.30
C ASN A 507 -11.46 1.58 -4.51
N THR A 508 -10.95 2.76 -4.85
CA THR A 508 -9.97 3.00 -5.93
C THR A 508 -8.56 2.50 -5.57
N LEU A 509 -8.39 1.99 -4.35
CA LEU A 509 -7.14 1.48 -3.82
C LEU A 509 -7.36 0.10 -3.19
N PRO A 510 -7.76 -0.93 -3.96
CA PRO A 510 -8.04 -2.25 -3.41
C PRO A 510 -6.82 -2.89 -2.74
N GLN A 511 -7.03 -3.71 -1.72
CA GLN A 511 -6.00 -4.52 -1.10
C GLN A 511 -6.48 -5.96 -1.03
N LEU A 512 -5.61 -6.89 -1.44
CA LEU A 512 -5.88 -8.31 -1.31
C LEU A 512 -5.58 -8.75 0.12
N ASP A 513 -6.49 -9.48 0.73
CA ASP A 513 -6.27 -10.11 2.03
C ASP A 513 -5.65 -11.50 1.88
N LYS A 514 -5.52 -12.22 2.99
CA LYS A 514 -5.18 -13.63 3.05
C LYS A 514 -6.19 -14.47 2.26
N ILE A 515 -5.73 -15.61 1.77
CA ILE A 515 -6.60 -16.58 1.08
C ILE A 515 -7.66 -17.05 2.09
N ALA A 516 -8.92 -16.82 1.76
CA ALA A 516 -10.06 -17.19 2.60
C ALA A 516 -10.45 -18.65 2.40
N ASN A 517 -10.44 -19.11 1.14
CA ASN A 517 -10.71 -20.50 0.78
C ASN A 517 -9.65 -21.01 -0.19
N TRP A 518 -9.29 -22.26 -0.02
CA TRP A 518 -8.38 -23.00 -0.87
C TRP A 518 -8.96 -24.39 -1.09
N PHE A 519 -9.03 -24.85 -2.33
CA PHE A 519 -9.36 -26.24 -2.62
C PHE A 519 -8.68 -26.74 -3.88
N GLU A 520 -8.41 -28.05 -3.89
CA GLU A 520 -7.91 -28.77 -5.05
C GLU A 520 -9.11 -29.16 -5.95
N GLU A 521 -9.10 -28.71 -7.20
CA GLU A 521 -10.12 -29.07 -8.18
C GLU A 521 -9.65 -30.28 -9.00
N PRO A 522 -10.47 -31.34 -9.16
CA PRO A 522 -10.14 -32.45 -10.04
C PRO A 522 -9.98 -31.96 -11.48
N ILE A 523 -8.89 -32.37 -12.14
CA ILE A 523 -8.71 -32.06 -13.56
C ILE A 523 -9.59 -33.02 -14.37
N PRO A 524 -10.45 -32.53 -15.27
CA PRO A 524 -11.26 -33.39 -16.12
C PRO A 524 -10.34 -34.27 -16.98
N SER A 525 -10.52 -35.59 -16.89
CA SER A 525 -9.88 -36.53 -17.82
C SER A 525 -10.53 -36.38 -19.20
N PRO A 526 -9.75 -36.39 -20.30
CA PRO A 526 -10.34 -36.46 -21.63
C PRO A 526 -11.23 -37.70 -21.69
N SER A 527 -12.49 -37.54 -22.09
CA SER A 527 -13.38 -38.66 -22.38
C SER A 527 -12.67 -39.58 -23.38
N PRO A 528 -12.58 -40.90 -23.12
CA PRO A 528 -12.12 -41.81 -24.16
C PRO A 528 -13.10 -41.66 -25.33
N SER A 529 -12.62 -41.12 -26.45
CA SER A 529 -13.36 -41.11 -27.70
C SER A 529 -13.77 -42.57 -28.01
N PRO A 530 -15.02 -42.81 -28.46
CA PRO A 530 -15.55 -44.15 -28.69
C PRO A 530 -14.77 -44.94 -29.74
#